data_AF-A0A088BEC7-F1
#
_entry.id   AF-A0A088BEC7-F1
#
_cell.length_a   1.000
_cell.length_b   1.000
_cell.length_c   1.000
_cell.angle_alpha   90.00
_cell.angle_beta   90.00
_cell.angle_gamma   90.00
#
_symmetry.space_group_name_H-M   'P 1'
#
loop_
_entity.id
_entity.type
_entity.pdbx_description
1 polymer ?
#
loop_
_entity_poly.entity_id
_entity_poly.type
_entity_poly.pdbx_seq_one_letter_code
_entity_poly.pdbx_strand_id
1 'polypeptide(L)' 'RFLEHVKSECHFYNGTQRVRYLHRYIHNREEFVRFDNDVGEFRAVTELGRQIAESWNRQQDLLEDKRAKVDTY' A
#
# COMPACT_ATOMS: atom_id res chain seq x y z
N ARG A 1 -19.83 -2.80 -15.64
CA ARG A 1 -19.04 -3.91 -15.06
C ARG A 1 -18.04 -3.30 -14.09
N PHE A 2 -18.02 -3.74 -12.84
CA PHE A 2 -17.04 -3.30 -11.84
C PHE A 2 -15.82 -4.23 -11.86
N LEU A 3 -14.64 -3.69 -11.56
CA LEU A 3 -13.39 -4.44 -11.46
C LEU A 3 -12.59 -3.94 -10.27
N GLU A 4 -12.22 -4.86 -9.39
CA GLU A 4 -11.35 -4.61 -8.24
C GLU A 4 -10.02 -5.32 -8.46
N HIS A 5 -8.92 -4.62 -8.20
CA HIS A 5 -7.59 -5.22 -8.17
C HIS A 5 -6.84 -4.78 -6.91
N VAL A 6 -6.04 -5.71 -6.41
CA VAL A 6 -5.03 -5.45 -5.39
C VAL A 6 -3.68 -5.83 -5.99
N LYS A 7 -2.70 -4.93 -5.88
CA LYS A 7 -1.32 -5.19 -6.30
C LYS A 7 -0.38 -5.08 -5.11
N SER A 8 0.44 -6.11 -4.92
CA SER A 8 1.61 -6.07 -4.05
C SER A 8 2.84 -6.06 -4.94
N GLU A 9 3.59 -4.96 -4.93
CA GLU A 9 4.73 -4.72 -5.84
C GLU A 9 6.00 -4.51 -5.01
N CYS A 10 7.13 -5.04 -5.49
CA CYS A 10 8.45 -4.87 -4.90
C CYS A 10 9.41 -4.32 -5.94
N HIS A 11 9.99 -3.17 -5.65
CA HIS A 11 10.90 -2.47 -6.55
C HIS A 11 12.31 -2.53 -5.94
N PHE A 12 13.20 -3.25 -6.59
CA PHE A 12 14.56 -3.50 -6.15
C PHE A 12 15.53 -2.51 -6.78
N TYR A 13 16.37 -1.89 -5.96
CA TYR A 13 17.41 -0.95 -6.41
C TYR A 13 18.77 -1.44 -5.95
N ASN A 14 19.71 -1.57 -6.89
CA ASN A 14 21.05 -2.10 -6.67
C ASN A 14 21.03 -3.46 -5.94
N GLY A 15 20.31 -4.42 -6.51
CA GLY A 15 20.01 -5.68 -5.83
C GLY A 15 19.00 -5.46 -4.71
N THR A 16 19.29 -5.95 -3.50
CA THR A 16 18.44 -5.79 -2.32
C THR A 16 18.87 -4.65 -1.41
N GLN A 17 19.83 -3.81 -1.84
CA GLN A 17 20.33 -2.69 -1.03
C GLN A 17 19.21 -1.71 -0.65
N ARG A 18 18.24 -1.49 -1.55
CA ARG A 18 17.00 -0.78 -1.24
C ARG A 18 15.83 -1.49 -1.92
N VAL A 19 14.83 -1.84 -1.14
CA VAL A 19 13.57 -2.41 -1.61
C VAL A 19 12.44 -1.43 -1.28
N ARG A 20 11.62 -1.10 -2.28
CA ARG A 20 10.38 -0.36 -2.08
C ARG A 20 9.19 -1.29 -2.27
N TYR A 21 8.41 -1.45 -1.21
CA TYR A 21 7.19 -2.23 -1.17
C TYR A 21 5.97 -1.33 -1.33
N LEU A 22 5.11 -1.66 -2.30
CA LEU A 22 3.85 -0.98 -2.55
C LEU A 22 2.69 -1.96 -2.41
N HIS A 23 1.64 -1.55 -1.70
CA HIS A 23 0.37 -2.26 -1.66
C HIS A 23 -0.74 -1.35 -2.16
N ARG A 24 -1.31 -1.63 -3.33
CA ARG A 24 -2.19 -0.72 -4.06
C ARG A 24 -3.57 -1.34 -4.25
N TYR A 25 -4.61 -0.56 -3.95
CA TYR A 25 -6.01 -0.94 -4.11
C TYR A 25 -6.62 -0.12 -5.25
N ILE A 26 -7.21 -0.81 -6.23
CA ILE A 26 -7.57 -0.25 -7.53
C ILE A 26 -9.01 -0.64 -7.88
N HIS A 27 -9.86 0.36 -8.02
CA HIS A 27 -11.25 0.25 -8.44
C HIS A 27 -11.40 0.76 -9.87
N ASN A 28 -11.90 -0.06 -10.79
CA ASN A 28 -12.13 0.31 -12.20
C ASN A 28 -10.92 0.97 -12.89
N ARG A 29 -9.71 0.44 -12.62
CA ARG A 29 -8.40 0.95 -13.09
C ARG A 29 -7.92 2.24 -12.41
N GLU A 30 -8.69 2.80 -11.50
CA GLU A 30 -8.30 3.94 -10.67
C GLU A 30 -7.84 3.46 -9.30
N GLU A 31 -6.62 3.81 -8.94
CA GLU A 31 -6.11 3.51 -7.61
C GLU A 31 -6.74 4.44 -6.58
N PHE A 32 -7.27 3.89 -5.49
CA PHE A 32 -7.94 4.69 -4.46
C PHE A 32 -7.20 4.71 -3.13
N VAL A 33 -6.45 3.66 -2.78
CA VAL A 33 -5.61 3.60 -1.56
C VAL A 33 -4.27 2.92 -1.86
N ARG A 34 -3.20 3.42 -1.23
CA ARG A 34 -1.85 2.86 -1.32
C ARG A 34 -1.20 2.78 0.05
N PHE A 35 -0.55 1.66 0.37
CA PHE A 35 0.56 1.64 1.32
C PHE A 35 1.89 1.73 0.56
N ASP A 36 2.81 2.54 1.06
CA ASP A 36 4.16 2.70 0.55
C ASP A 36 5.11 2.62 1.74
N ASN A 37 6.05 1.66 1.75
CA ASN A 37 6.93 1.48 2.90
C ASN A 37 7.85 2.70 3.13
N ASP A 38 8.19 3.45 2.08
CA ASP A 38 8.97 4.68 2.20
C ASP A 38 8.19 5.78 2.97
N VAL A 39 6.85 5.69 2.99
CA VAL A 39 5.95 6.59 3.73
C VAL A 39 5.54 5.98 5.08
N GLY A 40 5.39 4.67 5.15
CA GLY A 40 5.06 3.92 6.35
C GLY A 40 3.59 3.99 6.78
N GLU A 41 2.68 4.41 5.90
CA GLU A 41 1.22 4.44 6.15
C GLU A 41 0.39 4.36 4.88
N PHE A 42 -0.90 4.07 5.04
CA PHE A 42 -1.85 4.11 3.94
C PHE A 42 -2.17 5.57 3.58
N ARG A 43 -2.14 5.87 2.29
CA ARG A 43 -2.54 7.16 1.71
C ARG A 43 -3.69 6.94 0.74
N ALA A 44 -4.71 7.79 0.87
CA ALA A 44 -5.75 7.91 -0.12
C ALA A 44 -5.17 8.55 -1.38
N VAL A 45 -5.37 7.89 -2.53
CA VAL A 45 -4.99 8.42 -3.86
C VAL A 45 -6.15 9.19 -4.46
N THR A 46 -7.39 8.81 -4.11
CA THR A 46 -8.63 9.48 -4.50
C THR A 46 -9.54 9.67 -3.29
N GLU A 47 -10.62 10.41 -3.48
CA GLU A 47 -11.59 10.70 -2.41
C GLU A 47 -12.20 9.43 -1.81
N LEU A 48 -12.48 8.43 -2.64
CA LEU A 48 -13.00 7.14 -2.23
C LEU A 48 -12.12 6.47 -1.16
N GLY A 49 -10.81 6.67 -1.24
CA GLY A 49 -9.86 6.08 -0.32
C GLY A 49 -9.70 6.79 1.02
N ARG A 50 -10.23 8.01 1.19
CA ARG A 50 -9.93 8.84 2.38
C ARG A 50 -10.31 8.13 3.68
N GLN A 51 -11.57 7.73 3.81
CA GLN A 51 -12.07 7.06 5.02
C GLN A 51 -11.42 5.68 5.23
N ILE A 52 -11.07 4.99 4.14
CA ILE A 52 -10.43 3.68 4.18
C ILE A 52 -8.99 3.82 4.72
N ALA A 53 -8.20 4.74 4.17
CA ALA A 53 -6.84 5.01 4.61
C ALA A 53 -6.82 5.44 6.09
N GLU A 54 -7.72 6.34 6.49
CA GLU A 54 -7.84 6.73 7.90
C GLU A 54 -8.19 5.55 8.81
N SER A 55 -9.15 4.71 8.41
CA SER A 55 -9.54 3.53 9.19
C SER A 55 -8.39 2.54 9.33
N TRP A 56 -7.68 2.24 8.24
CA TRP A 56 -6.56 1.32 8.25
C TRP A 56 -5.35 1.86 9.01
N ASN A 57 -5.08 3.17 8.96
CA ASN A 57 -4.01 3.77 9.76
C ASN A 57 -4.32 3.79 11.26
N ARG A 58 -5.59 3.68 11.67
CA ARG A 58 -5.97 3.50 13.09
C ARG A 58 -5.81 2.07 13.58
N GLN A 59 -5.70 1.09 12.67
CA GLN A 59 -5.48 -0.32 13.01
C GLN A 59 -3.97 -0.59 13.12
N GLN A 60 -3.42 -0.54 14.35
CA GLN A 60 -1.98 -0.65 14.59
C GLN A 60 -1.41 -1.97 14.06
N ASP A 61 -2.04 -3.10 14.36
CA ASP A 61 -1.59 -4.43 13.91
C ASP A 61 -1.45 -4.51 12.38
N LEU A 62 -2.43 -3.97 11.65
CA LEU A 62 -2.40 -3.92 10.19
C LEU A 62 -1.25 -3.05 9.68
N LEU A 63 -1.08 -1.89 10.28
CA LEU A 63 -0.07 -0.93 9.87
C LEU A 63 1.36 -1.45 10.12
N GLU A 64 1.57 -2.12 11.25
CA GLU A 64 2.84 -2.77 11.60
C GLU A 64 3.14 -3.96 10.68
N ASP A 65 2.17 -4.83 10.38
CA ASP A 65 2.35 -5.92 9.40
C ASP A 65 2.79 -5.37 8.03
N LYS A 66 2.19 -4.26 7.57
CA LYS A 66 2.58 -3.65 6.30
C LYS A 66 3.98 -3.05 6.32
N ARG A 67 4.36 -2.37 7.42
CA ARG A 67 5.71 -1.82 7.60
C ARG A 67 6.77 -2.91 7.55
N ALA A 68 6.49 -4.07 8.13
CA ALA A 68 7.41 -5.22 8.16
C ALA A 68 7.51 -5.97 6.82
N LYS A 69 6.64 -5.73 5.83
CA LYS A 69 6.70 -6.48 4.55
C LYS A 69 7.98 -6.28 3.78
N VAL A 70 8.60 -5.09 3.87
CA VAL A 70 9.86 -4.83 3.16
C VAL A 70 10.98 -5.78 3.59
N ASP A 71 10.97 -6.26 4.84
CA ASP A 71 11.99 -7.14 5.40
C ASP A 71 11.84 -8.61 4.97
N THR A 72 10.81 -8.93 4.17
CA THR A 72 10.52 -10.30 3.70
C THR A 72 11.00 -10.58 2.27
N TYR A 73 11.85 -9.71 1.72
CA TYR A 73 12.39 -9.76 0.35
C TYR A 73 13.91 -9.66 0.34
#